data_AF-A0A1S2CI89-F1
#
_entry.id   AF-A0A1S2CI89-F1
#
_cell.length_a   1.000
_cell.length_b   1.000
_cell.length_c   1.000
_cell.angle_alpha   90.00
_cell.angle_beta   90.00
_cell.angle_gamma   90.00
#
_symmetry.space_group_name_H-M   'P 1'
#
loop_
_entity.id
_entity.type
_entity.pdbx_description
1 polymer ?
#
loop_
_entity_poly.entity_id
_entity_poly.type
_entity_poly.pdbx_seq_one_letter_code
_entity_poly.pdbx_strand_id
1 'polypeptide(L)'
;MSRHRKKFDPPINAYFNALLRETGPWPWHSQHRHFSITHPQSGETLLIPCRFRSLGGRHLLGPDLLLNSKNGPKPVSFMTAVEWTLTLPALLNESTSQARENFCDRVQRSEENLGLALGYRAQHLLVSDSGLQSFIESEQALVNGHSIHPCPKDRGNMDREEAAVFSPEYAGRFSLIWYSVDSACVRCNESTGASMAHAIQSLLERESPFVRRAIHAAKQPGHMIIPCHPFQHRHWQAHPALRTMQAEGRLRSLAMGTSPWRATSSLRAIWSDEQDWMLKFSLSVRITNSLRHLQPQEALRGPALADLLDTEPAQRWLARHPQFQILNEPLALALCDNSDNPLPETTLVFRDNPFQGDNAENCELLASLLQDNPSTGLSRLGHCLQAMNTDEAGAIAWFRAYLDLAVKPLLDAQSNLGLLFGAHQQNLILRLDDRFQPVAAWFRDCQGTGFSALAHQQFGLGSRRRHKPAGMIYQMPWGQDCLAITCLSTARLT
;
A
#
# COMPACT_ATOMS: atom_id res chain seq x y z
N MET A 1 -20.61 -27.52 20.33
CA MET A 1 -19.90 -26.24 20.11
C MET A 1 -20.92 -25.16 19.83
N SER A 2 -20.84 -24.01 20.51
CA SER A 2 -21.69 -22.86 20.17
C SER A 2 -21.20 -22.24 18.85
N ARG A 3 -22.07 -22.12 17.85
CA ARG A 3 -21.77 -21.29 16.67
C ARG A 3 -21.90 -19.82 17.10
N HIS A 4 -20.80 -19.20 17.51
CA HIS A 4 -20.75 -17.75 17.64
C HIS A 4 -21.06 -17.13 16.27
N ARG A 5 -22.27 -16.57 16.14
CA ARG A 5 -22.73 -15.86 14.93
C ARG A 5 -21.74 -14.74 14.65
N LYS A 6 -21.08 -14.77 13.47
CA LYS A 6 -20.17 -13.71 13.01
C LYS A 6 -20.85 -12.36 13.24
N LYS A 7 -20.16 -11.43 13.92
CA LYS A 7 -20.67 -10.05 14.10
C LYS A 7 -20.22 -9.13 12.97
N PHE A 8 -19.23 -9.55 12.19
CA PHE A 8 -18.57 -8.82 11.13
C PHE A 8 -18.09 -9.82 10.08
N ASP A 9 -17.84 -9.32 8.87
CA ASP A 9 -17.26 -10.09 7.78
C ASP A 9 -16.51 -9.11 6.85
N PRO A 10 -15.16 -9.18 6.74
CA PRO A 10 -14.40 -8.19 5.98
C PRO A 10 -14.70 -8.14 4.47
N PRO A 11 -14.87 -9.28 3.75
CA PRO A 11 -15.28 -9.28 2.34
C PRO A 11 -16.60 -8.54 2.10
N ILE A 12 -17.65 -8.86 2.89
CA ILE A 12 -18.93 -8.15 2.83
C ILE A 12 -18.73 -6.66 3.10
N ASN A 13 -17.94 -6.29 4.11
CA ASN A 13 -17.71 -4.88 4.44
C ASN A 13 -17.01 -4.11 3.32
N ALA A 14 -15.93 -4.67 2.76
CA ALA A 14 -15.12 -4.02 1.75
C ALA A 14 -15.84 -3.89 0.39
N TYR A 15 -16.54 -4.96 -0.03
CA TYR A 15 -17.32 -4.96 -1.26
C TYR A 15 -18.53 -4.03 -1.19
N PHE A 16 -19.37 -4.18 -0.17
CA PHE A 16 -20.63 -3.42 -0.13
C PHE A 16 -20.42 -1.96 0.24
N ASN A 17 -19.35 -1.57 0.95
CA ASN A 17 -19.02 -0.15 1.08
C ASN A 17 -18.54 0.48 -0.25
N ALA A 18 -17.79 -0.26 -1.09
CA ALA A 18 -17.44 0.22 -2.43
C ALA A 18 -18.71 0.43 -3.28
N LEU A 19 -19.59 -0.58 -3.33
CA LEU A 19 -20.86 -0.52 -4.05
C LEU A 19 -21.73 0.63 -3.56
N LEU A 20 -22.01 0.70 -2.25
CA LEU A 20 -22.92 1.69 -1.67
C LEU A 20 -22.41 3.13 -1.85
N ARG A 21 -21.09 3.33 -1.86
CA ARG A 21 -20.45 4.65 -2.03
C ARG A 21 -20.48 5.15 -3.47
N GLU A 22 -20.26 4.28 -4.46
CA GLU A 22 -20.00 4.70 -5.84
C GLU A 22 -21.21 4.51 -6.77
N THR A 23 -22.15 3.62 -6.46
CA THR A 23 -23.43 3.44 -7.21
C THR A 23 -24.65 4.05 -6.53
N GLY A 24 -24.45 4.75 -5.40
CA GLY A 24 -25.54 5.33 -4.62
C GLY A 24 -26.22 6.54 -5.30
N PRO A 25 -27.32 7.07 -4.71
CA PRO A 25 -27.79 6.79 -3.36
C PRO A 25 -28.71 5.56 -3.24
N TRP A 26 -28.43 4.73 -2.23
CA TRP A 26 -29.27 3.57 -1.89
C TRP A 26 -30.13 3.84 -0.64
N PRO A 27 -31.42 3.44 -0.61
CA PRO A 27 -32.28 3.65 0.54
C PRO A 27 -31.76 3.05 1.85
N TRP A 28 -31.94 3.81 2.94
CA TRP A 28 -31.53 3.46 4.30
C TRP A 28 -32.76 3.31 5.21
N HIS A 29 -32.94 2.13 5.78
CA HIS A 29 -34.08 1.81 6.65
C HIS A 29 -33.66 1.86 8.12
N SER A 30 -33.80 3.04 8.75
CA SER A 30 -33.31 3.30 10.11
C SER A 30 -33.88 2.35 11.17
N GLN A 31 -35.18 2.04 11.10
CA GLN A 31 -35.88 1.15 12.04
C GLN A 31 -35.33 -0.29 12.03
N HIS A 32 -34.95 -0.78 10.84
CA HIS A 32 -34.46 -2.14 10.63
C HIS A 32 -32.94 -2.22 10.38
N ARG A 33 -32.25 -1.08 10.48
CA ARG A 33 -30.80 -0.89 10.35
C ARG A 33 -30.17 -1.62 9.16
N HIS A 34 -30.72 -1.44 7.95
CA HIS A 34 -30.16 -1.99 6.72
C HIS A 34 -30.25 -1.02 5.53
N PHE A 35 -29.36 -1.21 4.56
CA PHE A 35 -29.53 -0.65 3.21
C PHE A 35 -30.33 -1.63 2.34
N SER A 36 -31.10 -1.12 1.38
CA SER A 36 -31.83 -1.94 0.41
C SER A 36 -31.44 -1.58 -1.03
N ILE A 37 -31.03 -2.56 -1.81
CA ILE A 37 -30.73 -2.44 -3.24
C ILE A 37 -31.80 -3.22 -4.00
N THR A 38 -32.61 -2.54 -4.83
CA THR A 38 -33.70 -3.17 -5.59
C THR A 38 -33.33 -3.31 -7.06
N HIS A 39 -33.44 -4.52 -7.62
CA HIS A 39 -33.21 -4.77 -9.04
C HIS A 39 -34.43 -4.33 -9.86
N PRO A 40 -34.30 -3.33 -10.77
CA PRO A 40 -35.45 -2.60 -11.31
C PRO A 40 -36.33 -3.42 -12.27
N GLN A 41 -35.83 -4.53 -12.81
CA GLN A 41 -36.59 -5.38 -13.74
C GLN A 41 -37.29 -6.56 -13.05
N SER A 42 -36.78 -7.05 -11.91
CA SER A 42 -37.33 -8.22 -11.20
C SER A 42 -38.13 -7.84 -9.95
N GLY A 43 -37.91 -6.65 -9.39
CA GLY A 43 -38.46 -6.21 -8.12
C GLY A 43 -37.82 -6.87 -6.89
N GLU A 44 -36.84 -7.74 -7.08
CA GLU A 44 -36.08 -8.34 -5.99
C GLU A 44 -35.23 -7.29 -5.27
N THR A 45 -35.05 -7.46 -3.97
CA THR A 45 -34.33 -6.48 -3.14
C THR A 45 -33.32 -7.16 -2.22
N LEU A 46 -32.03 -6.89 -2.43
CA LEU A 46 -30.96 -7.28 -1.53
C LEU A 46 -30.95 -6.33 -0.32
N LEU A 47 -31.04 -6.91 0.88
CA LEU A 47 -30.99 -6.21 2.17
C LEU A 47 -29.62 -6.44 2.80
N ILE A 48 -28.91 -5.35 3.10
CA ILE A 48 -27.54 -5.33 3.62
C ILE A 48 -27.58 -4.77 5.05
N PRO A 49 -27.46 -5.62 6.09
CA PRO A 49 -27.48 -5.15 7.49
C PRO A 49 -26.36 -4.15 7.78
N CYS A 50 -26.61 -3.20 8.68
CA CYS A 50 -25.67 -2.14 9.03
C CYS A 50 -25.65 -1.88 10.53
N ARG A 51 -24.56 -2.28 11.18
CA ARG A 51 -24.29 -1.99 12.60
C ARG A 51 -24.01 -0.50 12.82
N PHE A 52 -23.35 0.19 11.89
CA PHE A 52 -23.07 1.63 12.00
C PHE A 52 -23.05 2.34 10.65
N ARG A 53 -23.98 3.28 10.44
CA ARG A 53 -24.04 4.14 9.24
C ARG A 53 -23.19 5.39 9.44
N SER A 54 -21.91 5.30 9.08
CA SER A 54 -21.03 6.48 8.97
C SER A 54 -21.57 7.49 7.94
N LEU A 55 -21.36 8.78 8.20
CA LEU A 55 -21.57 9.85 7.20
C LEU A 55 -20.48 9.87 6.12
N GLY A 56 -19.28 9.37 6.43
CA GLY A 56 -18.13 9.30 5.51
C GLY A 56 -18.12 8.10 4.55
N GLY A 57 -19.28 7.49 4.27
CA GLY A 57 -19.42 6.37 3.31
C GLY A 57 -18.82 5.01 3.72
N ARG A 58 -17.97 4.94 4.75
CA ARG A 58 -17.46 3.67 5.31
C ARG A 58 -18.39 3.17 6.43
N HIS A 59 -19.33 2.30 6.13
CA HIS A 59 -20.29 1.76 7.09
C HIS A 59 -19.80 0.45 7.74
N LEU A 60 -20.19 0.19 8.99
CA LEU A 60 -19.96 -1.12 9.63
C LEU A 60 -21.13 -2.04 9.26
N LEU A 61 -21.00 -2.72 8.12
CA LEU A 61 -21.99 -3.67 7.62
C LEU A 61 -22.00 -4.98 8.43
N GLY A 62 -23.15 -5.67 8.44
CA GLY A 62 -23.34 -6.96 9.10
C GLY A 62 -23.43 -8.12 8.08
N PRO A 63 -23.10 -9.36 8.49
CA PRO A 63 -22.88 -10.46 7.55
C PRO A 63 -24.15 -11.18 7.06
N ASP A 64 -25.28 -10.99 7.74
CA ASP A 64 -26.53 -11.73 7.46
C ASP A 64 -27.29 -11.12 6.26
N LEU A 65 -26.72 -11.22 5.06
CA LEU A 65 -27.33 -10.73 3.82
C LEU A 65 -28.63 -11.48 3.49
N LEU A 66 -29.67 -10.75 3.10
CA LEU A 66 -30.97 -11.31 2.72
C LEU A 66 -31.37 -10.86 1.31
N LEU A 67 -31.74 -11.78 0.43
CA LEU A 67 -32.40 -11.44 -0.83
C LEU A 67 -33.92 -11.60 -0.66
N ASN A 68 -34.65 -10.50 -0.80
CA ASN A 68 -36.11 -10.47 -0.77
C ASN A 68 -36.69 -10.67 -2.17
N SER A 69 -37.55 -11.67 -2.30
CA SER A 69 -38.17 -12.11 -3.56
C SER A 69 -39.68 -12.24 -3.39
N LYS A 70 -40.40 -12.68 -4.43
CA LYS A 70 -41.83 -13.03 -4.34
C LYS A 70 -42.14 -14.09 -3.27
N ASN A 71 -41.14 -14.87 -2.85
CA ASN A 71 -41.23 -15.88 -1.79
C ASN A 71 -40.72 -15.38 -0.43
N GLY A 72 -40.63 -14.07 -0.24
CA GLY A 72 -40.09 -13.43 0.97
C GLY A 72 -38.55 -13.35 1.02
N PRO A 73 -38.00 -12.86 2.15
CA PRO A 73 -36.56 -12.72 2.36
C PRO A 73 -35.89 -14.06 2.68
N LYS A 74 -34.81 -14.37 1.96
CA LYS A 74 -33.98 -15.56 2.18
C LYS A 74 -32.52 -15.18 2.42
N PRO A 75 -31.81 -15.80 3.37
CA PRO A 75 -30.36 -15.64 3.49
C PRO A 75 -29.63 -16.04 2.21
N VAL A 76 -28.62 -15.27 1.83
CA VAL A 76 -27.75 -15.54 0.66
C VAL A 76 -26.28 -15.52 1.09
N SER A 77 -25.43 -16.23 0.33
CA SER A 77 -23.98 -16.16 0.55
C SER A 77 -23.41 -14.81 0.07
N PHE A 78 -22.19 -14.48 0.49
CA PHE A 78 -21.48 -13.30 -0.02
C PHE A 78 -21.35 -13.33 -1.54
N MET A 79 -20.79 -14.41 -2.10
CA MET A 79 -20.63 -14.56 -3.55
C MET A 79 -21.98 -14.54 -4.31
N THR A 80 -23.02 -15.18 -3.78
CA THR A 80 -24.38 -15.11 -4.39
C THR A 80 -24.94 -13.69 -4.41
N ALA A 81 -24.64 -12.87 -3.40
CA ALA A 81 -25.03 -11.47 -3.38
C ALA A 81 -24.18 -10.62 -4.36
N VAL A 82 -22.88 -10.91 -4.50
CA VAL A 82 -21.99 -10.30 -5.50
C VAL A 82 -22.48 -10.60 -6.92
N GLU A 83 -22.70 -11.88 -7.25
CA GLU A 83 -23.28 -12.34 -8.52
C GLU A 83 -24.60 -11.62 -8.83
N TRP A 84 -25.50 -11.55 -7.86
CA TRP A 84 -26.77 -10.84 -8.00
C TRP A 84 -26.56 -9.35 -8.28
N THR A 85 -25.66 -8.67 -7.56
CA THR A 85 -25.37 -7.24 -7.83
C THR A 85 -24.77 -7.01 -9.21
N LEU A 86 -24.00 -7.95 -9.76
CA LEU A 86 -23.47 -7.87 -11.14
C LEU A 86 -24.56 -7.98 -12.23
N THR A 87 -25.80 -8.29 -11.87
CA THR A 87 -26.97 -8.22 -12.78
C THR A 87 -27.65 -6.84 -12.79
N LEU A 88 -27.31 -5.93 -11.87
CA LEU A 88 -27.88 -4.58 -11.83
C LEU A 88 -27.59 -3.81 -13.14
N PRO A 89 -28.59 -3.19 -13.80
CA PRO A 89 -28.40 -2.53 -15.09
C PRO A 89 -27.30 -1.46 -15.11
N ALA A 90 -27.04 -0.77 -13.99
CA ALA A 90 -25.92 0.16 -13.86
C ALA A 90 -24.57 -0.50 -14.21
N LEU A 91 -24.34 -1.74 -13.73
CA LEU A 91 -23.09 -2.46 -13.95
C LEU A 91 -23.10 -3.22 -15.28
N LEU A 92 -24.27 -3.72 -15.72
CA LEU A 92 -24.41 -4.34 -17.05
C LEU A 92 -24.06 -3.35 -18.17
N ASN A 93 -24.49 -2.09 -18.05
CA ASN A 93 -24.24 -1.05 -19.05
C ASN A 93 -22.77 -0.61 -19.13
N GLU A 94 -22.01 -0.79 -18.05
CA GLU A 94 -20.60 -0.38 -17.95
C GLU A 94 -19.59 -1.51 -18.24
N SER A 95 -20.04 -2.73 -18.57
CA SER A 95 -19.13 -3.88 -18.72
C SER A 95 -19.55 -4.94 -19.73
N THR A 96 -18.57 -5.70 -20.22
CA THR A 96 -18.78 -6.96 -20.93
C THR A 96 -19.05 -8.11 -19.95
N SER A 97 -19.60 -9.23 -20.42
CA SER A 97 -19.75 -10.45 -19.59
C SER A 97 -18.41 -10.91 -19.02
N GLN A 98 -17.38 -11.02 -19.88
CA GLN A 98 -16.03 -11.41 -19.49
C GLN A 98 -15.44 -10.50 -18.40
N ALA A 99 -15.71 -9.18 -18.45
CA ALA A 99 -15.25 -8.27 -17.41
C ALA A 99 -15.93 -8.50 -16.05
N ARG A 100 -17.21 -8.91 -16.04
CA ARG A 100 -17.94 -9.28 -14.81
C ARG A 100 -17.50 -10.64 -14.27
N GLU A 101 -17.31 -11.64 -15.13
CA GLU A 101 -16.77 -12.95 -14.80
C GLU A 101 -15.38 -12.79 -14.15
N ASN A 102 -14.45 -12.14 -14.85
CA ASN A 102 -13.09 -11.85 -14.38
C ASN A 102 -13.07 -11.04 -13.07
N PHE A 103 -14.12 -10.26 -12.78
CA PHE A 103 -14.28 -9.51 -11.54
C PHE A 103 -14.82 -10.37 -10.40
N CYS A 104 -15.82 -11.22 -10.65
CA CYS A 104 -16.34 -12.20 -9.68
C CYS A 104 -15.22 -13.10 -9.16
N ASP A 105 -14.42 -13.62 -10.09
CA ASP A 105 -13.15 -14.32 -9.89
C ASP A 105 -12.17 -13.62 -8.92
N ARG A 106 -12.02 -12.29 -9.05
CA ARG A 106 -11.14 -11.48 -8.19
C ARG A 106 -11.73 -11.31 -6.80
N VAL A 107 -13.04 -11.21 -6.68
CA VAL A 107 -13.73 -11.14 -5.38
C VAL A 107 -13.59 -12.48 -4.65
N GLN A 108 -13.85 -13.61 -5.32
CA GLN A 108 -13.66 -14.95 -4.73
C GLN A 108 -12.21 -15.19 -4.29
N ARG A 109 -11.22 -14.96 -5.17
CA ARG A 109 -9.79 -15.08 -4.79
C ARG A 109 -9.41 -14.16 -3.63
N SER A 110 -10.05 -13.00 -3.50
CA SER A 110 -9.83 -12.09 -2.38
C SER A 110 -10.45 -12.60 -1.07
N GLU A 111 -11.59 -13.28 -1.10
CA GLU A 111 -12.16 -13.98 0.07
C GLU A 111 -11.28 -15.17 0.47
N GLU A 112 -10.90 -16.03 -0.48
CA GLU A 112 -10.02 -17.19 -0.24
C GLU A 112 -8.66 -16.78 0.35
N ASN A 113 -8.00 -15.76 -0.24
CA ASN A 113 -6.71 -15.27 0.23
C ASN A 113 -6.77 -14.65 1.63
N LEU A 114 -7.91 -14.04 2.01
CA LEU A 114 -8.14 -13.58 3.37
C LEU A 114 -8.37 -14.76 4.32
N GLY A 115 -9.19 -15.75 3.92
CA GLY A 115 -9.44 -16.95 4.72
C GLY A 115 -8.15 -17.73 5.04
N LEU A 116 -7.28 -17.91 4.05
CA LEU A 116 -5.96 -18.53 4.21
C LEU A 116 -5.07 -17.73 5.16
N ALA A 117 -4.98 -16.41 5.01
CA ALA A 117 -4.17 -15.56 5.88
C ALA A 117 -4.68 -15.57 7.32
N LEU A 118 -6.00 -15.46 7.55
CA LEU A 118 -6.59 -15.53 8.90
C LEU A 118 -6.39 -16.91 9.53
N GLY A 119 -6.55 -17.98 8.75
CA GLY A 119 -6.30 -19.36 9.21
C GLY A 119 -4.84 -19.60 9.61
N TYR A 120 -3.88 -19.11 8.83
CA TYR A 120 -2.45 -19.16 9.14
C TYR A 120 -2.12 -18.39 10.43
N ARG A 121 -2.58 -17.13 10.53
CA ARG A 121 -2.29 -16.27 11.70
C ARG A 121 -2.85 -16.86 12.98
N ALA A 122 -4.06 -17.43 12.96
CA ALA A 122 -4.66 -18.09 14.12
C ALA A 122 -3.93 -19.36 14.59
N GLN A 123 -3.03 -19.92 13.77
CA GLN A 123 -2.23 -21.11 14.08
C GLN A 123 -0.76 -20.77 14.43
N HIS A 124 -0.22 -19.67 13.87
CA HIS A 124 1.23 -19.41 13.90
C HIS A 124 1.63 -18.07 14.53
N LEU A 125 0.73 -17.10 14.69
CA LEU A 125 1.06 -15.78 15.25
C LEU A 125 0.29 -15.50 16.55
N LEU A 126 0.99 -14.99 17.57
CA LEU A 126 0.37 -14.45 18.78
C LEU A 126 -0.25 -13.08 18.49
N VAL A 127 -1.43 -13.06 17.89
CA VAL A 127 -2.15 -11.82 17.60
C VAL A 127 -2.80 -11.28 18.88
N SER A 128 -2.14 -10.31 19.53
CA SER A 128 -2.78 -9.50 20.56
C SER A 128 -3.63 -8.38 19.93
N ASP A 129 -4.94 -8.39 20.21
CA ASP A 129 -5.85 -7.29 19.84
C ASP A 129 -5.63 -6.01 20.69
N SER A 130 -4.83 -6.09 21.76
CA SER A 130 -4.51 -5.00 22.69
C SER A 130 -3.01 -4.85 22.94
N GLY A 131 -2.60 -3.79 23.63
CA GLY A 131 -1.19 -3.42 23.82
C GLY A 131 -0.61 -2.70 22.60
N LEU A 132 0.66 -2.29 22.66
CA LEU A 132 1.38 -1.60 21.59
C LEU A 132 1.97 -2.61 20.58
N GLN A 133 2.43 -2.13 19.43
CA GLN A 133 3.12 -2.93 18.40
C GLN A 133 4.35 -2.21 17.86
N SER A 134 5.37 -2.97 17.48
CA SER A 134 6.49 -2.48 16.67
C SER A 134 6.04 -2.12 15.24
N PHE A 135 6.87 -1.33 14.55
CA PHE A 135 6.65 -0.92 13.16
C PHE A 135 6.31 -2.10 12.24
N ILE A 136 7.12 -3.16 12.29
CA ILE A 136 6.94 -4.28 11.36
C ILE A 136 5.74 -5.16 11.72
N GLU A 137 5.44 -5.35 13.01
CA GLU A 137 4.23 -6.05 13.43
C GLU A 137 2.97 -5.33 12.97
N SER A 138 2.96 -3.99 13.10
CA SER A 138 1.83 -3.17 12.66
C SER A 138 1.70 -3.16 11.14
N GLU A 139 2.79 -3.04 10.37
CA GLU A 139 2.77 -3.25 8.92
C GLU A 139 2.24 -4.62 8.51
N GLN A 140 2.63 -5.66 9.25
CA GLN A 140 2.23 -7.06 9.04
C GLN A 140 0.86 -7.39 9.66
N ALA A 141 0.20 -6.43 10.32
CA ALA A 141 -1.12 -6.60 10.90
C ALA A 141 -2.28 -6.29 9.93
N LEU A 142 -2.06 -5.66 8.76
CA LEU A 142 -3.12 -5.20 7.85
C LEU A 142 -3.83 -6.34 7.07
N VAL A 143 -4.47 -7.26 7.78
CA VAL A 143 -5.06 -8.49 7.23
C VAL A 143 -6.24 -8.24 6.30
N ASN A 144 -7.11 -7.28 6.60
CA ASN A 144 -8.28 -6.98 5.77
C ASN A 144 -7.92 -6.22 4.48
N GLY A 145 -6.88 -5.38 4.52
CA GLY A 145 -6.54 -4.47 3.43
C GLY A 145 -7.54 -3.31 3.30
N HIS A 146 -7.80 -2.88 2.07
CA HIS A 146 -8.56 -1.66 1.80
C HIS A 146 -10.07 -1.86 2.03
N SER A 147 -10.59 -1.38 3.17
CA SER A 147 -11.98 -1.59 3.63
C SER A 147 -13.12 -0.96 2.79
N ILE A 148 -12.80 -0.42 1.60
CA ILE A 148 -13.77 0.07 0.60
C ILE A 148 -13.33 -0.29 -0.83
N HIS A 149 -12.63 -1.41 -1.01
CA HIS A 149 -12.29 -1.98 -2.33
C HIS A 149 -12.94 -3.37 -2.47
N PRO A 150 -13.47 -3.78 -3.64
CA PRO A 150 -14.18 -5.06 -3.77
C PRO A 150 -13.29 -6.31 -3.72
N CYS A 151 -11.98 -6.21 -3.98
CA CYS A 151 -11.05 -7.34 -3.94
C CYS A 151 -9.68 -6.94 -3.34
N PRO A 152 -9.63 -6.56 -2.04
CA PRO A 152 -8.45 -5.99 -1.39
C PRO A 152 -7.30 -6.99 -1.17
N LYS A 153 -7.52 -8.28 -1.48
CA LYS A 153 -6.55 -9.39 -1.36
C LYS A 153 -6.44 -10.25 -2.63
N ASP A 154 -6.97 -9.81 -3.77
CA ASP A 154 -6.58 -10.38 -5.08
C ASP A 154 -5.11 -9.99 -5.34
N ARG A 155 -4.23 -11.01 -5.40
CA ARG A 155 -2.80 -10.86 -5.73
C ARG A 155 -2.48 -11.32 -7.16
N GLY A 156 -3.49 -11.66 -7.95
CA GLY A 156 -3.41 -12.02 -9.37
C GLY A 156 -2.54 -13.24 -9.67
N ASN A 157 -1.23 -13.02 -9.80
CA ASN A 157 -0.23 -13.95 -10.31
C ASN A 157 0.82 -14.39 -9.29
N MET A 158 0.63 -14.08 -8.00
CA MET A 158 1.42 -14.60 -6.89
C MET A 158 0.76 -15.88 -6.34
N ASP A 159 1.51 -16.97 -6.24
CA ASP A 159 0.98 -18.25 -5.74
C ASP A 159 0.91 -18.31 -4.19
N ARG A 160 0.46 -19.45 -3.63
CA ARG A 160 0.27 -19.61 -2.17
C ARG A 160 1.58 -19.73 -1.39
N GLU A 161 2.62 -20.31 -1.98
CA GLU A 161 3.95 -20.45 -1.35
C GLU A 161 4.68 -19.10 -1.41
N GLU A 162 4.61 -18.42 -2.56
CA GLU A 162 5.08 -17.05 -2.70
C GLU A 162 4.36 -16.08 -1.77
N ALA A 163 3.03 -16.22 -1.60
CA ALA A 163 2.28 -15.39 -0.65
C ALA A 163 2.74 -15.61 0.80
N ALA A 164 3.02 -16.85 1.20
CA ALA A 164 3.50 -17.16 2.55
C ALA A 164 4.88 -16.55 2.87
N VAL A 165 5.76 -16.40 1.87
CA VAL A 165 7.09 -15.79 2.04
C VAL A 165 7.06 -14.26 1.87
N PHE A 166 6.37 -13.76 0.84
CA PHE A 166 6.47 -12.36 0.42
C PHE A 166 5.29 -11.48 0.85
N SER A 167 4.15 -12.03 1.31
CA SER A 167 3.00 -11.21 1.74
C SER A 167 3.02 -10.89 3.23
N PRO A 168 2.75 -9.62 3.61
CA PRO A 168 2.91 -9.13 4.99
C PRO A 168 2.01 -9.87 5.99
N GLU A 169 0.84 -10.36 5.57
CA GLU A 169 -0.13 -11.01 6.47
C GLU A 169 0.38 -12.34 7.06
N TYR A 170 1.37 -12.98 6.43
CA TYR A 170 2.01 -14.22 6.90
C TYR A 170 3.27 -13.96 7.76
N ALA A 171 3.64 -12.70 7.96
CA ALA A 171 4.86 -12.28 8.66
C ALA A 171 6.18 -12.90 8.13
N GLY A 172 6.19 -13.24 6.83
CA GLY A 172 7.29 -13.89 6.14
C GLY A 172 8.59 -13.09 6.15
N ARG A 173 9.73 -13.82 6.05
CA ARG A 173 11.09 -13.27 5.96
C ARG A 173 11.83 -13.89 4.78
N PHE A 174 12.69 -13.11 4.13
CA PHE A 174 13.53 -13.53 3.02
C PHE A 174 14.80 -12.68 2.93
N SER A 175 15.77 -13.12 2.14
CA SER A 175 16.96 -12.34 1.80
C SER A 175 16.93 -11.91 0.33
N LEU A 176 17.60 -10.80 0.01
CA LEU A 176 17.67 -10.27 -1.35
C LEU A 176 18.56 -11.16 -2.25
N ILE A 177 18.41 -11.05 -3.56
CA ILE A 177 19.34 -11.65 -4.53
C ILE A 177 20.18 -10.52 -5.12
N TRP A 178 21.50 -10.65 -5.03
CA TRP A 178 22.42 -9.64 -5.52
C TRP A 178 22.75 -9.85 -7.01
N TYR A 179 23.00 -8.76 -7.74
CA TYR A 179 23.36 -8.78 -9.16
C TYR A 179 24.59 -7.92 -9.44
N SER A 180 25.47 -8.39 -10.35
CA SER A 180 26.52 -7.59 -10.99
C SER A 180 25.98 -7.05 -12.29
N VAL A 181 25.86 -5.72 -12.43
CA VAL A 181 25.26 -5.06 -13.59
C VAL A 181 26.21 -4.04 -14.19
N ASP A 182 26.39 -4.07 -15.51
CA ASP A 182 27.17 -3.09 -16.27
C ASP A 182 26.71 -1.68 -15.89
N SER A 183 27.66 -0.83 -15.45
CA SER A 183 27.31 0.50 -14.97
C SER A 183 26.69 1.39 -16.06
N ALA A 184 26.97 1.12 -17.35
CA ALA A 184 26.33 1.80 -18.47
C ALA A 184 24.83 1.49 -18.58
N CYS A 185 24.36 0.35 -18.06
CA CYS A 185 22.94 -0.04 -18.02
C CYS A 185 22.13 0.65 -16.93
N VAL A 186 22.76 1.26 -15.91
CA VAL A 186 22.03 1.78 -14.75
C VAL A 186 21.75 3.27 -14.93
N ARG A 187 20.51 3.68 -14.67
CA ARG A 187 20.15 5.10 -14.49
C ARG A 187 19.72 5.29 -13.05
N CYS A 188 20.31 6.28 -12.38
CA CYS A 188 20.01 6.62 -11.00
C CYS A 188 19.78 8.12 -10.88
N ASN A 189 18.85 8.49 -10.00
CA ASN A 189 18.55 9.85 -9.61
C ASN A 189 18.75 9.94 -8.10
N GLU A 190 19.62 10.87 -7.70
CA GLU A 190 20.09 11.09 -6.35
C GLU A 190 19.72 12.53 -5.95
N SER A 191 19.26 12.74 -4.71
CA SER A 191 19.14 14.08 -4.15
C SER A 191 20.51 14.63 -3.75
N THR A 192 20.58 15.93 -3.45
CA THR A 192 21.79 16.58 -2.94
C THR A 192 22.30 15.84 -1.70
N GLY A 193 23.59 15.47 -1.69
CA GLY A 193 24.23 14.74 -0.60
C GLY A 193 23.96 13.22 -0.55
N ALA A 194 22.97 12.70 -1.30
CA ALA A 194 22.73 11.27 -1.41
C ALA A 194 23.76 10.59 -2.32
N SER A 195 23.94 9.27 -2.17
CA SER A 195 24.84 8.50 -3.03
C SER A 195 24.46 7.02 -3.08
N MET A 196 24.10 6.52 -4.27
CA MET A 196 23.81 5.12 -4.56
C MET A 196 25.00 4.21 -4.22
N ALA A 197 26.23 4.66 -4.46
CA ALA A 197 27.43 3.89 -4.11
C ALA A 197 27.53 3.63 -2.61
N HIS A 198 27.31 4.65 -1.78
CA HIS A 198 27.29 4.52 -0.32
C HIS A 198 26.07 3.73 0.18
N ALA A 199 24.89 3.92 -0.42
CA ALA A 199 23.70 3.17 -0.05
C ALA A 199 23.86 1.67 -0.32
N ILE A 200 24.33 1.29 -1.53
CA ILE A 200 24.68 -0.10 -1.86
C ILE A 200 25.76 -0.65 -0.93
N GLN A 201 26.79 0.14 -0.59
CA GLN A 201 27.83 -0.27 0.35
C GLN A 201 27.25 -0.54 1.74
N SER A 202 26.42 0.35 2.30
CA SER A 202 25.80 0.16 3.62
C SER A 202 24.96 -1.13 3.68
N LEU A 203 24.14 -1.39 2.66
CA LEU A 203 23.38 -2.64 2.56
C LEU A 203 24.29 -3.89 2.55
N LEU A 204 25.39 -3.84 1.78
CA LEU A 204 26.36 -4.94 1.70
C LEU A 204 27.17 -5.09 2.98
N GLU A 205 27.43 -4.03 3.73
CA GLU A 205 28.19 -4.09 4.99
C GLU A 205 27.46 -4.85 6.09
N ARG A 206 26.13 -4.81 6.09
CA ARG A 206 25.26 -5.65 6.93
C ARG A 206 25.19 -7.12 6.49
N GLU A 207 25.68 -7.47 5.28
CA GLU A 207 25.73 -8.87 4.85
C GLU A 207 26.87 -9.64 5.54
N SER A 208 26.62 -10.94 5.78
CA SER A 208 27.59 -11.81 6.43
C SER A 208 28.97 -11.77 5.73
N PRO A 209 30.10 -11.77 6.46
CA PRO A 209 31.42 -11.60 5.85
C PRO A 209 31.77 -12.62 4.76
N PHE A 210 31.15 -13.81 4.78
CA PHE A 210 31.27 -14.79 3.70
C PHE A 210 30.52 -14.35 2.43
N VAL A 211 29.23 -14.02 2.54
CA VAL A 211 28.41 -13.60 1.40
C VAL A 211 28.91 -12.28 0.81
N ARG A 212 29.29 -11.31 1.65
CA ARG A 212 29.89 -10.04 1.22
C ARG A 212 31.15 -10.26 0.37
N ARG A 213 32.06 -11.14 0.80
CA ARG A 213 33.25 -11.51 0.02
C ARG A 213 32.88 -12.21 -1.30
N ALA A 214 31.91 -13.13 -1.28
CA ALA A 214 31.47 -13.84 -2.48
C ALA A 214 30.87 -12.88 -3.53
N ILE A 215 30.05 -11.91 -3.09
CA ILE A 215 29.47 -10.88 -3.96
C ILE A 215 30.57 -10.01 -4.59
N HIS A 216 31.51 -9.50 -3.79
CA HIS A 216 32.61 -8.67 -4.33
C HIS A 216 33.55 -9.46 -5.27
N ALA A 217 33.82 -10.73 -4.98
CA ALA A 217 34.66 -11.58 -5.83
C ALA A 217 33.97 -12.01 -7.15
N ALA A 218 32.64 -12.08 -7.18
CA ALA A 218 31.85 -12.41 -8.36
C ALA A 218 31.41 -11.19 -9.18
N LYS A 219 31.67 -9.97 -8.68
CA LYS A 219 31.43 -8.70 -9.37
C LYS A 219 32.40 -8.54 -10.55
N GLN A 220 31.88 -8.24 -11.73
CA GLN A 220 32.71 -8.00 -12.92
C GLN A 220 33.37 -6.60 -12.91
N PRO A 221 34.52 -6.42 -13.60
CA PRO A 221 35.06 -5.09 -13.92
C PRO A 221 34.03 -4.24 -14.69
N GLY A 222 33.99 -2.93 -14.45
CA GLY A 222 33.02 -2.00 -15.09
C GLY A 222 31.57 -2.11 -14.59
N HIS A 223 31.22 -3.15 -13.84
CA HIS A 223 29.88 -3.30 -13.26
C HIS A 223 29.75 -2.56 -11.92
N MET A 224 28.52 -2.45 -11.44
CA MET A 224 28.15 -2.18 -10.05
C MET A 224 27.32 -3.34 -9.47
N ILE A 225 27.05 -3.30 -8.17
CA ILE A 225 26.24 -4.30 -7.47
C ILE A 225 24.87 -3.68 -7.19
N ILE A 226 23.77 -4.40 -7.45
CA ILE A 226 22.41 -3.99 -7.06
C ILE A 226 21.65 -5.15 -6.39
N PRO A 227 20.70 -4.88 -5.48
CA PRO A 227 19.79 -5.88 -4.95
C PRO A 227 18.60 -6.12 -5.88
N CYS A 228 18.00 -7.31 -5.78
CA CYS A 228 16.77 -7.69 -6.45
C CYS A 228 15.89 -8.48 -5.48
N HIS A 229 14.58 -8.18 -5.46
CA HIS A 229 13.62 -8.92 -4.66
C HIS A 229 13.42 -10.35 -5.21
N PRO A 230 13.41 -11.43 -4.40
CA PRO A 230 13.42 -12.80 -4.94
C PRO A 230 12.24 -13.16 -5.86
N PHE A 231 11.03 -12.70 -5.54
CA PHE A 231 9.87 -12.77 -6.46
C PHE A 231 10.18 -12.12 -7.82
N GLN A 232 10.77 -10.92 -7.81
CA GLN A 232 11.06 -10.17 -9.02
C GLN A 232 12.23 -10.77 -9.83
N HIS A 233 13.18 -11.45 -9.17
CA HIS A 233 14.21 -12.25 -9.85
C HIS A 233 13.58 -13.30 -10.78
N ARG A 234 12.48 -13.98 -10.40
CA ARG A 234 11.78 -14.95 -11.28
C ARG A 234 11.30 -14.25 -12.56
N HIS A 235 10.72 -13.06 -12.43
CA HIS A 235 10.27 -12.26 -13.58
C HIS A 235 11.44 -11.73 -14.42
N TRP A 236 12.57 -11.35 -13.81
CA TRP A 236 13.78 -10.92 -14.53
C TRP A 236 14.36 -12.05 -15.41
N GLN A 237 14.35 -13.32 -14.96
CA GLN A 237 14.78 -14.45 -15.79
C GLN A 237 13.91 -14.66 -17.03
N ALA A 238 12.63 -14.28 -16.99
CA ALA A 238 11.72 -14.40 -18.13
C ALA A 238 11.82 -13.20 -19.09
N HIS A 239 12.04 -11.99 -18.57
CA HIS A 239 11.87 -10.73 -19.28
C HIS A 239 12.83 -10.57 -20.48
N PRO A 240 12.34 -10.40 -21.74
CA PRO A 240 13.17 -10.46 -22.94
C PRO A 240 14.41 -9.56 -22.92
N ALA A 241 14.28 -8.27 -22.61
CA ALA A 241 15.41 -7.35 -22.57
C ALA A 241 16.46 -7.74 -21.50
N LEU A 242 16.01 -8.24 -20.35
CA LEU A 242 16.92 -8.65 -19.26
C LEU A 242 17.66 -9.94 -19.63
N ARG A 243 17.01 -10.88 -20.33
CA ARG A 243 17.71 -12.05 -20.89
C ARG A 243 18.75 -11.68 -21.95
N THR A 244 18.50 -10.65 -22.76
CA THR A 244 19.49 -10.12 -23.70
C THR A 244 20.70 -9.55 -22.95
N MET A 245 20.49 -8.72 -21.92
CA MET A 245 21.57 -8.22 -21.06
C MET A 245 22.33 -9.33 -20.32
N GLN A 246 21.66 -10.43 -19.97
CA GLN A 246 22.30 -11.63 -19.40
C GLN A 246 23.18 -12.36 -20.42
N ALA A 247 22.70 -12.55 -21.65
CA ALA A 247 23.46 -13.19 -22.73
C ALA A 247 24.67 -12.34 -23.17
N GLU A 248 24.55 -11.02 -23.14
CA GLU A 248 25.64 -10.05 -23.33
C GLU A 248 26.60 -9.96 -22.13
N GLY A 249 26.33 -10.69 -21.03
CA GLY A 249 27.12 -10.67 -19.80
C GLY A 249 26.94 -9.42 -18.92
N ARG A 250 26.23 -8.40 -19.41
CA ARG A 250 25.97 -7.09 -18.78
C ARG A 250 25.06 -7.17 -17.54
N LEU A 251 24.28 -8.24 -17.38
CA LEU A 251 23.46 -8.51 -16.20
C LEU A 251 23.73 -9.92 -15.66
N ARG A 252 24.25 -10.07 -14.45
CA ARG A 252 24.56 -11.37 -13.86
C ARG A 252 24.05 -11.51 -12.43
N SER A 253 23.24 -12.53 -12.14
CA SER A 253 22.85 -12.88 -10.77
C SER A 253 24.06 -13.42 -10.01
N LEU A 254 24.19 -13.01 -8.75
CA LEU A 254 25.24 -13.40 -7.81
C LEU A 254 24.62 -14.26 -6.69
N ALA A 255 25.22 -14.24 -5.50
CA ALA A 255 24.69 -14.91 -4.32
C ALA A 255 23.36 -14.31 -3.83
N MET A 256 22.57 -15.13 -3.15
CA MET A 256 21.54 -14.64 -2.23
C MET A 256 22.23 -14.02 -1.00
N GLY A 257 21.60 -12.98 -0.46
CA GLY A 257 21.98 -12.33 0.77
C GLY A 257 21.75 -13.18 2.03
N THR A 258 21.99 -12.55 3.16
CA THR A 258 21.83 -13.07 4.52
C THR A 258 21.02 -12.15 5.43
N SER A 259 20.97 -10.85 5.17
CA SER A 259 20.11 -9.92 5.93
C SER A 259 18.63 -10.35 5.89
N PRO A 260 17.90 -10.27 7.01
CA PRO A 260 16.51 -10.68 7.11
C PRO A 260 15.56 -9.53 6.73
N TRP A 261 15.01 -9.60 5.53
CA TRP A 261 14.01 -8.64 5.05
C TRP A 261 12.58 -9.16 5.24
N ARG A 262 11.67 -8.24 5.52
CA ARG A 262 10.24 -8.47 5.71
C ARG A 262 9.43 -7.53 4.83
N ALA A 263 8.36 -8.02 4.23
CA ALA A 263 7.44 -7.18 3.46
C ALA A 263 6.57 -6.31 4.39
N THR A 264 6.40 -5.04 4.02
CA THR A 264 5.46 -4.11 4.64
C THR A 264 4.04 -4.28 4.06
N SER A 265 3.05 -3.58 4.60
CA SER A 265 1.65 -3.59 4.11
C SER A 265 1.50 -3.30 2.61
N SER A 266 2.49 -2.67 1.98
CA SER A 266 2.52 -2.31 0.55
C SER A 266 2.91 -3.48 -0.37
N LEU A 267 3.30 -4.62 0.18
CA LEU A 267 3.97 -5.77 -0.45
C LEU A 267 5.36 -5.45 -1.01
N ARG A 268 5.49 -4.34 -1.75
CA ARG A 268 6.69 -4.01 -2.54
C ARG A 268 7.73 -3.15 -1.82
N ALA A 269 7.37 -2.48 -0.73
CA ALA A 269 8.35 -1.91 0.20
C ALA A 269 8.69 -2.95 1.27
N ILE A 270 9.98 -3.15 1.48
CA ILE A 270 10.54 -4.10 2.43
C ILE A 270 11.38 -3.37 3.48
N TRP A 271 11.46 -3.96 4.67
CA TRP A 271 12.15 -3.42 5.83
C TRP A 271 13.00 -4.50 6.49
N SER A 272 14.03 -4.07 7.21
CA SER A 272 14.85 -4.87 8.13
C SER A 272 15.32 -3.95 9.25
N ASP A 273 15.29 -4.43 10.48
CA ASP A 273 15.84 -3.79 11.68
C ASP A 273 17.36 -3.62 11.62
N GLU A 274 18.04 -4.49 10.86
CA GLU A 274 19.48 -4.44 10.65
C GLU A 274 19.94 -3.40 9.61
N GLN A 275 19.02 -2.72 8.91
CA GLN A 275 19.33 -1.99 7.66
C GLN A 275 18.94 -0.51 7.72
N ASP A 276 19.82 0.36 7.22
CA ASP A 276 19.65 1.82 7.26
C ASP A 276 18.66 2.37 6.21
N TRP A 277 18.26 1.50 5.27
CA TRP A 277 17.31 1.79 4.20
C TRP A 277 16.14 0.80 4.21
N MET A 278 14.92 1.30 4.07
CA MET A 278 13.85 0.53 3.47
C MET A 278 14.04 0.53 1.94
N LEU A 279 13.67 -0.58 1.29
CA LEU A 279 13.75 -0.70 -0.17
C LEU A 279 12.36 -0.88 -0.75
N LYS A 280 11.98 -0.02 -1.69
CA LYS A 280 10.71 -0.05 -2.41
C LYS A 280 10.97 -0.53 -3.84
N PHE A 281 10.68 -1.80 -4.10
CA PHE A 281 10.87 -2.43 -5.40
C PHE A 281 9.68 -2.18 -6.32
N SER A 282 9.95 -2.25 -7.62
CA SER A 282 8.98 -2.62 -8.63
C SER A 282 8.67 -4.11 -8.52
N LEU A 283 7.39 -4.49 -8.39
CA LEU A 283 6.97 -5.90 -8.40
C LEU A 283 5.97 -6.16 -9.53
N SER A 284 6.24 -7.20 -10.33
CA SER A 284 5.37 -7.69 -11.41
C SER A 284 4.20 -8.54 -10.87
N VAL A 285 3.50 -8.00 -9.88
CA VAL A 285 2.34 -8.60 -9.21
C VAL A 285 1.14 -7.67 -9.31
N ARG A 286 -0.04 -8.21 -9.66
CA ARG A 286 -1.28 -7.43 -9.68
C ARG A 286 -1.86 -7.34 -8.26
N ILE A 287 -1.88 -6.14 -7.67
CA ILE A 287 -2.57 -5.88 -6.40
C ILE A 287 -3.66 -4.83 -6.64
N THR A 288 -4.87 -5.14 -6.21
CA THR A 288 -6.10 -4.42 -6.59
C THR A 288 -6.18 -4.25 -8.12
N ASN A 289 -6.05 -3.04 -8.65
CA ASN A 289 -6.41 -2.70 -10.03
C ASN A 289 -5.19 -2.50 -10.96
N SER A 290 -3.96 -2.78 -10.49
CA SER A 290 -2.74 -2.50 -11.27
C SER A 290 -1.63 -3.51 -10.99
N LEU A 291 -0.78 -3.77 -12.00
CA LEU A 291 0.57 -4.28 -11.75
C LEU A 291 1.31 -3.26 -10.87
N ARG A 292 2.01 -3.73 -9.84
CA ARG A 292 2.65 -2.86 -8.85
C ARG A 292 4.08 -2.49 -9.20
N HIS A 293 4.30 -2.26 -10.49
CA HIS A 293 5.49 -1.61 -10.99
C HIS A 293 5.65 -0.20 -10.40
N LEU A 294 6.90 0.23 -10.26
CA LEU A 294 7.24 1.64 -10.08
C LEU A 294 7.58 2.18 -11.46
N GLN A 295 6.85 3.19 -11.93
CA GLN A 295 7.18 3.84 -13.18
C GLN A 295 8.43 4.72 -12.96
N PRO A 296 9.49 4.61 -13.77
CA PRO A 296 10.76 5.31 -13.56
C PRO A 296 10.59 6.82 -13.37
N GLN A 297 9.71 7.46 -14.15
CA GLN A 297 9.41 8.89 -14.09
C GLN A 297 8.73 9.32 -12.78
N GLU A 298 8.04 8.39 -12.10
CA GLU A 298 7.38 8.67 -10.82
C GLU A 298 8.32 8.46 -9.63
N ALA A 299 9.28 7.54 -9.75
CA ALA A 299 10.33 7.35 -8.77
C ALA A 299 11.20 8.62 -8.61
N LEU A 300 11.32 9.45 -9.66
CA LEU A 300 11.98 10.76 -9.62
C LEU A 300 11.38 11.75 -8.61
N ARG A 301 10.13 11.54 -8.15
CA ARG A 301 9.48 12.41 -7.16
C ARG A 301 10.12 12.32 -5.79
N GLY A 302 10.75 11.19 -5.44
CA GLY A 302 11.47 11.01 -4.17
C GLY A 302 12.69 11.93 -4.04
N PRO A 303 13.70 11.82 -4.92
CA PRO A 303 14.89 12.66 -4.87
C PRO A 303 14.58 14.16 -5.00
N ALA A 304 13.62 14.51 -5.87
CA ALA A 304 13.20 15.89 -6.07
C ALA A 304 12.41 16.47 -4.86
N LEU A 305 11.74 15.64 -4.07
CA LEU A 305 11.12 16.07 -2.82
C LEU A 305 12.18 16.24 -1.73
N ALA A 306 13.17 15.35 -1.60
CA ALA A 306 14.27 15.50 -0.65
C ALA A 306 15.04 16.82 -0.86
N ASP A 307 15.45 17.10 -2.11
CA ASP A 307 16.04 18.40 -2.51
C ASP A 307 15.19 19.62 -2.13
N LEU A 308 13.86 19.47 -2.12
CA LEU A 308 12.92 20.53 -1.76
C LEU A 308 12.74 20.68 -0.24
N LEU A 309 12.75 19.56 0.50
CA LEU A 309 12.61 19.57 1.95
C LEU A 309 13.83 20.19 2.65
N ASP A 310 15.01 20.12 2.05
CA ASP A 310 16.21 20.84 2.52
C ASP A 310 16.17 22.36 2.30
N THR A 311 15.15 22.89 1.60
CA THR A 311 15.02 24.34 1.39
C THR A 311 14.47 25.06 2.62
N GLU A 312 14.91 26.30 2.84
CA GLU A 312 14.57 27.12 4.01
C GLU A 312 13.05 27.24 4.29
N PRO A 313 12.15 27.41 3.29
CA PRO A 313 10.70 27.46 3.55
C PRO A 313 10.12 26.12 4.03
N ALA A 314 10.67 25.00 3.54
CA ALA A 314 10.25 23.66 3.96
C ALA A 314 10.79 23.32 5.35
N GLN A 315 12.06 23.64 5.64
CA GLN A 315 12.66 23.53 6.97
C GLN A 315 11.91 24.38 8.02
N ARG A 316 11.52 25.62 7.68
CA ARG A 316 10.64 26.46 8.53
C ARG A 316 9.23 25.91 8.73
N TRP A 317 8.75 25.02 7.87
CA TRP A 317 7.49 24.32 8.07
C TRP A 317 7.69 23.10 8.99
N LEU A 318 8.67 22.25 8.72
CA LEU A 318 9.02 21.11 9.58
C LEU A 318 9.34 21.55 11.02
N ALA A 319 10.09 22.64 11.20
CA ALA A 319 10.40 23.19 12.52
C ALA A 319 9.18 23.68 13.32
N ARG A 320 8.02 23.92 12.68
CA ARG A 320 6.74 24.25 13.35
C ARG A 320 5.93 23.01 13.71
N HIS A 321 6.31 21.83 13.20
CA HIS A 321 5.67 20.54 13.44
C HIS A 321 6.73 19.48 13.83
N PRO A 322 7.53 19.69 14.89
CA PRO A 322 8.74 18.91 15.17
C PRO A 322 8.50 17.41 15.47
N GLN A 323 7.25 17.03 15.75
CA GLN A 323 6.82 15.65 15.96
C GLN A 323 6.32 14.97 14.66
N PHE A 324 6.27 15.70 13.54
CA PHE A 324 5.89 15.20 12.22
C PHE A 324 7.10 15.17 11.29
N GLN A 325 7.28 14.06 10.57
CA GLN A 325 8.41 13.84 9.67
C GLN A 325 7.94 13.26 8.32
N ILE A 326 8.76 13.43 7.29
CA ILE A 326 8.63 12.72 6.01
C ILE A 326 9.78 11.73 5.93
N LEU A 327 9.48 10.47 5.60
CA LEU A 327 10.53 9.51 5.22
C LEU A 327 10.97 9.84 3.79
N ASN A 328 12.20 10.34 3.62
CA ASN A 328 12.67 10.72 2.30
C ASN A 328 12.85 9.49 1.41
N GLU A 329 12.74 9.71 0.10
CA GLU A 329 13.06 8.70 -0.92
C GLU A 329 14.23 9.22 -1.78
N PRO A 330 15.44 9.45 -1.19
CA PRO A 330 16.49 10.28 -1.79
C PRO A 330 17.22 9.63 -2.98
N LEU A 331 17.02 8.33 -3.21
CA LEU A 331 17.65 7.57 -4.29
C LEU A 331 16.60 6.74 -5.03
N ALA A 332 16.56 6.89 -6.35
CA ALA A 332 15.81 6.05 -7.26
C ALA A 332 16.74 5.51 -8.36
N LEU A 333 16.61 4.23 -8.74
CA LEU A 333 17.34 3.65 -9.86
C LEU A 333 16.46 2.74 -10.72
N ALA A 334 16.88 2.52 -11.96
CA ALA A 334 16.34 1.51 -12.88
C ALA A 334 17.46 1.01 -13.82
N LEU A 335 17.25 -0.15 -14.42
CA LEU A 335 18.05 -0.64 -15.54
C LEU A 335 17.45 -0.18 -16.87
N CYS A 336 18.28 0.09 -17.85
CA CYS A 336 17.87 0.39 -19.22
C CYS A 336 18.13 -0.77 -20.19
N ASP A 337 17.35 -0.79 -21.27
CA ASP A 337 17.61 -1.63 -22.44
C ASP A 337 18.77 -1.10 -23.32
N ASN A 338 19.00 -1.76 -24.46
CA ASN A 338 20.06 -1.39 -25.41
C ASN A 338 19.79 -0.06 -26.17
N SER A 339 18.62 0.55 -25.97
CA SER A 339 18.21 1.84 -26.55
C SER A 339 18.13 2.96 -25.48
N ASP A 340 18.64 2.71 -24.27
CA ASP A 340 18.54 3.57 -23.09
C ASP A 340 17.11 3.86 -22.57
N ASN A 341 16.16 2.95 -22.81
CA ASN A 341 14.83 3.03 -22.20
C ASN A 341 14.84 2.38 -20.80
N PRO A 342 14.49 3.10 -19.71
CA PRO A 342 14.36 2.51 -18.39
C PRO A 342 13.25 1.47 -18.30
N LEU A 343 13.58 0.29 -17.78
CA LEU A 343 12.71 -0.88 -17.66
C LEU A 343 11.92 -0.83 -16.33
N PRO A 344 10.59 -0.59 -16.32
CA PRO A 344 9.81 -0.41 -15.10
C PRO A 344 9.91 -1.59 -14.12
N GLU A 345 10.04 -2.83 -14.62
CA GLU A 345 10.25 -4.08 -13.87
C GLU A 345 11.49 -4.08 -12.96
N THR A 346 12.40 -3.12 -13.16
CA THR A 346 13.69 -3.05 -12.47
C THR A 346 13.81 -1.87 -11.51
N THR A 347 12.81 -0.98 -11.49
CA THR A 347 12.86 0.26 -10.70
C THR A 347 12.92 -0.05 -9.22
N LEU A 348 13.84 0.61 -8.51
CA LEU A 348 14.08 0.50 -7.07
C LEU A 348 14.22 1.90 -6.47
N VAL A 349 13.57 2.12 -5.34
CA VAL A 349 13.69 3.35 -4.54
C VAL A 349 14.20 2.99 -3.14
N PHE A 350 15.18 3.73 -2.66
CA PHE A 350 15.65 3.65 -1.27
C PHE A 350 14.89 4.71 -0.46
N ARG A 351 14.50 4.36 0.77
CA ARG A 351 13.81 5.25 1.70
C ARG A 351 14.47 5.16 3.07
N ASP A 352 14.59 6.28 3.77
CA ASP A 352 15.16 6.34 5.13
C ASP A 352 14.46 5.33 6.07
N ASN A 353 15.23 4.63 6.90
CA ASN A 353 14.68 3.72 7.92
C ASN A 353 14.95 4.21 9.36
N PRO A 354 14.08 5.04 9.96
CA PRO A 354 14.20 5.41 11.37
C PRO A 354 13.77 4.30 12.33
N PHE A 355 13.16 3.20 11.84
CA PHE A 355 12.59 2.14 12.66
C PHE A 355 13.62 1.00 12.83
N GLN A 356 14.61 1.20 13.69
CA GLN A 356 15.62 0.21 14.07
C GLN A 356 15.67 0.04 15.59
N GLY A 357 15.77 -1.20 16.09
CA GLY A 357 15.77 -1.51 17.53
C GLY A 357 14.62 -0.82 18.27
N ASP A 358 14.89 -0.22 19.44
CA ASP A 358 13.95 0.54 20.25
C ASP A 358 13.20 1.65 19.49
N ASN A 359 13.72 2.14 18.35
CA ASN A 359 13.01 3.11 17.52
C ASN A 359 11.93 2.50 16.61
N ALA A 360 11.94 1.19 16.38
CA ALA A 360 10.83 0.49 15.74
C ALA A 360 9.63 0.34 16.68
N GLU A 361 9.84 0.36 18.00
CA GLU A 361 8.77 0.13 18.97
C GLU A 361 7.71 1.23 19.00
N ASN A 362 6.49 0.80 19.33
CA ASN A 362 5.27 1.62 19.42
C ASN A 362 4.88 2.40 18.14
N CYS A 363 5.50 2.12 16.99
CA CYS A 363 5.33 2.87 15.73
C CYS A 363 4.27 2.23 14.81
N GLU A 364 2.99 2.44 15.09
CA GLU A 364 1.89 1.76 14.39
C GLU A 364 1.46 2.38 13.07
N LEU A 365 1.18 1.54 12.08
CA LEU A 365 0.60 1.93 10.80
C LEU A 365 -0.88 2.31 10.98
N LEU A 366 -1.26 3.53 10.58
CA LEU A 366 -2.63 4.04 10.76
C LEU A 366 -3.70 3.15 10.11
N ALA A 367 -3.42 2.53 8.97
CA ALA A 367 -4.32 1.56 8.34
C ALA A 367 -4.56 0.31 9.22
N SER A 368 -3.52 -0.22 9.86
CA SER A 368 -3.62 -1.39 10.73
C SER A 368 -4.30 -1.08 12.05
N LEU A 369 -4.04 0.11 12.58
CA LEU A 369 -4.66 0.66 13.79
C LEU A 369 -6.17 0.90 13.61
N LEU A 370 -6.60 1.29 12.41
CA LEU A 370 -8.00 1.59 12.09
C LEU A 370 -8.80 0.47 11.40
N GLN A 371 -8.16 -0.62 10.95
CA GLN A 371 -8.89 -1.78 10.41
C GLN A 371 -9.78 -2.41 11.48
N ASP A 372 -10.92 -2.98 11.09
CA ASP A 372 -11.80 -3.70 12.01
C ASP A 372 -11.31 -5.14 12.24
N ASN A 373 -11.30 -5.61 13.49
CA ASN A 373 -10.98 -6.99 13.82
C ASN A 373 -11.96 -7.95 13.08
N PRO A 374 -11.46 -8.99 12.37
CA PRO A 374 -12.28 -9.89 11.56
C PRO A 374 -13.44 -10.59 12.29
N SER A 375 -13.33 -10.77 13.61
CA SER A 375 -14.33 -11.47 14.44
C SER A 375 -15.34 -10.51 15.09
N THR A 376 -14.89 -9.36 15.60
CA THR A 376 -15.73 -8.44 16.38
C THR A 376 -16.27 -7.26 15.57
N GLY A 377 -15.57 -6.83 14.52
CA GLY A 377 -15.85 -5.60 13.77
C GLY A 377 -15.62 -4.31 14.57
N LEU A 378 -14.80 -4.36 15.62
CA LEU A 378 -14.27 -3.18 16.31
C LEU A 378 -12.81 -3.00 15.87
N SER A 379 -12.33 -1.76 15.70
CA SER A 379 -10.95 -1.53 15.26
C SER A 379 -9.91 -1.84 16.33
N ARG A 380 -8.63 -2.00 15.95
CA ARG A 380 -7.53 -2.18 16.92
C ARG A 380 -7.46 -0.98 17.89
N LEU A 381 -7.56 0.24 17.38
CA LEU A 381 -7.72 1.45 18.20
C LEU A 381 -8.91 1.34 19.16
N GLY A 382 -10.06 0.87 18.68
CA GLY A 382 -11.25 0.64 19.50
C GLY A 382 -11.04 -0.36 20.64
N HIS A 383 -10.33 -1.46 20.41
CA HIS A 383 -9.99 -2.43 21.46
C HIS A 383 -9.00 -1.85 22.47
N CYS A 384 -7.96 -1.14 22.01
CA CYS A 384 -6.95 -0.56 22.90
C CYS A 384 -7.54 0.55 23.80
N LEU A 385 -8.35 1.47 23.24
CA LEU A 385 -9.05 2.48 24.03
C LEU A 385 -10.03 1.84 25.03
N GLN A 386 -10.76 0.78 24.66
CA GLN A 386 -11.61 0.05 25.60
C GLN A 386 -10.82 -0.67 26.70
N ALA A 387 -9.69 -1.30 26.38
CA ALA A 387 -8.84 -1.99 27.34
C ALA A 387 -8.24 -1.04 28.40
N MET A 388 -7.96 0.21 28.02
CA MET A 388 -7.53 1.27 28.94
C MET A 388 -8.69 1.97 29.68
N ASN A 389 -9.95 1.56 29.45
CA ASN A 389 -11.15 2.22 29.96
C ASN A 389 -11.26 3.71 29.54
N THR A 390 -10.79 4.06 28.33
CA THR A 390 -10.92 5.41 27.78
C THR A 390 -12.39 5.74 27.50
N ASP A 391 -12.85 6.87 28.02
CA ASP A 391 -14.21 7.38 27.83
C ASP A 391 -14.35 8.21 26.54
N GLU A 392 -15.54 8.79 26.31
CA GLU A 392 -15.78 9.64 25.14
C GLU A 392 -14.89 10.89 25.12
N ALA A 393 -14.61 11.50 26.28
CA ALA A 393 -13.74 12.66 26.37
C ALA A 393 -12.29 12.32 26.00
N GLY A 394 -11.76 11.19 26.49
CA GLY A 394 -10.45 10.66 26.13
C GLY A 394 -10.34 10.25 24.66
N ALA A 395 -11.39 9.65 24.08
CA ALA A 395 -11.44 9.32 22.66
C ALA A 395 -11.43 10.59 21.77
N ILE A 396 -12.15 11.64 22.18
CA ILE A 396 -12.11 12.96 21.52
C ILE A 396 -10.73 13.61 21.68
N ALA A 397 -10.08 13.48 22.83
CA ALA A 397 -8.72 13.98 23.05
C ALA A 397 -7.69 13.27 22.15
N TRP A 398 -7.75 11.93 22.05
CA TRP A 398 -6.91 11.14 21.14
C TRP A 398 -7.10 11.59 19.68
N PHE A 399 -8.34 11.79 19.25
CA PHE A 399 -8.64 12.23 17.89
C PHE A 399 -8.12 13.66 17.60
N ARG A 400 -8.19 14.57 18.57
CA ARG A 400 -7.58 15.91 18.45
C ARG A 400 -6.05 15.81 18.33
N ALA A 401 -5.40 15.02 19.18
CA ALA A 401 -3.96 14.79 19.12
C ALA A 401 -3.54 14.24 17.74
N TYR A 402 -4.27 13.26 17.21
CA TYR A 402 -4.07 12.76 15.84
C TYR A 402 -4.22 13.87 14.77
N LEU A 403 -5.24 14.73 14.86
CA LEU A 403 -5.44 15.83 13.90
C LEU A 403 -4.31 16.86 13.96
N ASP A 404 -3.91 17.30 15.15
CA ASP A 404 -2.82 18.26 15.35
C ASP A 404 -1.45 17.69 14.93
N LEU A 405 -1.22 16.39 15.13
CA LEU A 405 0.06 15.72 14.86
C LEU A 405 0.23 15.28 13.39
N ALA A 406 -0.81 14.71 12.77
CA ALA A 406 -0.68 14.04 11.48
C ALA A 406 -1.40 14.76 10.32
N VAL A 407 -2.50 15.47 10.60
CA VAL A 407 -3.32 16.11 9.53
C VAL A 407 -2.95 17.58 9.35
N LYS A 408 -2.77 18.32 10.45
CA LYS A 408 -2.42 19.74 10.46
C LYS A 408 -1.09 20.07 9.74
N PRO A 409 0.01 19.29 9.86
CA PRO A 409 1.23 19.58 9.12
C PRO A 409 1.02 19.49 7.60
N LEU A 410 0.21 18.51 7.14
CA LEU A 410 -0.10 18.31 5.73
C LEU A 410 -0.96 19.43 5.16
N LEU A 411 -1.97 19.90 5.91
CA LEU A 411 -2.80 21.04 5.53
C LEU A 411 -1.98 22.35 5.47
N ASP A 412 -1.08 22.55 6.44
CA ASP A 412 -0.14 23.68 6.48
C ASP A 412 0.78 23.68 5.25
N ALA A 413 1.37 22.53 4.91
CA ALA A 413 2.20 22.37 3.72
C ALA A 413 1.42 22.65 2.42
N GLN A 414 0.17 22.19 2.33
CA GLN A 414 -0.68 22.44 1.17
C GLN A 414 -1.06 23.92 1.06
N SER A 415 -1.42 24.58 2.16
CA SER A 415 -1.93 25.95 2.17
C SER A 415 -0.84 27.02 2.09
N ASN A 416 0.32 26.81 2.74
CA ASN A 416 1.39 27.82 2.82
C ASN A 416 2.56 27.56 1.85
N LEU A 417 2.84 26.29 1.54
CA LEU A 417 3.94 25.90 0.64
C LEU A 417 3.44 25.34 -0.71
N GLY A 418 2.14 25.03 -0.84
CA GLY A 418 1.57 24.46 -2.06
C GLY A 418 1.89 22.97 -2.28
N LEU A 419 2.38 22.26 -1.26
CA LEU A 419 2.78 20.85 -1.34
C LEU A 419 1.58 19.94 -1.09
N LEU A 420 1.29 19.01 -2.01
CA LEU A 420 0.22 18.02 -1.87
C LEU A 420 0.82 16.65 -1.57
N PHE A 421 0.31 15.97 -0.55
CA PHE A 421 0.77 14.63 -0.15
C PHE A 421 -0.38 13.63 -0.19
N GLY A 422 -0.15 12.48 -0.83
CA GLY A 422 -1.09 11.34 -0.87
C GLY A 422 -1.22 10.59 0.47
N ALA A 423 -1.56 11.30 1.54
CA ALA A 423 -1.58 10.81 2.92
C ALA A 423 -2.84 9.98 3.27
N HIS A 424 -3.13 8.95 2.49
CA HIS A 424 -4.08 7.92 2.88
C HIS A 424 -3.53 7.06 4.04
N GLN A 425 -4.38 6.31 4.74
CA GLN A 425 -4.04 5.58 5.97
C GLN A 425 -2.79 4.66 5.87
N GLN A 426 -2.45 4.16 4.69
CA GLN A 426 -1.25 3.33 4.48
C GLN A 426 0.07 4.14 4.44
N ASN A 427 -0.01 5.46 4.33
CA ASN A 427 1.12 6.39 4.20
C ASN A 427 1.36 7.21 5.48
N LEU A 428 0.70 6.85 6.59
CA LEU A 428 0.87 7.48 7.90
C LEU A 428 1.20 6.42 8.96
N ILE A 429 2.33 6.61 9.64
CA ILE A 429 2.74 5.84 10.84
C ILE A 429 2.67 6.78 12.03
N LEU A 430 2.20 6.30 13.18
CA LEU A 430 2.14 7.04 14.45
C LEU A 430 2.98 6.33 15.51
N ARG A 431 3.90 7.02 16.19
CA ARG A 431 4.41 6.51 17.47
C ARG A 431 3.40 6.81 18.55
N LEU A 432 3.05 5.80 19.32
CA LEU A 432 2.16 5.89 20.47
C LEU A 432 2.96 5.84 21.79
N ASP A 433 2.45 6.46 22.86
CA ASP A 433 2.99 6.32 24.21
C ASP A 433 2.35 5.16 25.00
N ASP A 434 2.78 4.95 26.24
CA ASP A 434 2.23 3.91 27.14
C ASP A 434 0.74 4.13 27.51
N ARG A 435 0.18 5.30 27.16
CA ARG A 435 -1.25 5.65 27.28
C ARG A 435 -1.95 5.65 25.92
N PHE A 436 -1.30 5.04 24.93
CA PHE A 436 -1.70 4.90 23.54
C PHE A 436 -1.96 6.24 22.81
N GLN A 437 -1.48 7.36 23.35
CA GLN A 437 -1.62 8.69 22.74
C GLN A 437 -0.59 8.87 21.62
N PRO A 438 -0.95 9.54 20.51
CA PRO A 438 -0.03 9.74 19.40
C PRO A 438 0.97 10.85 19.72
N VAL A 439 2.27 10.54 19.67
CA VAL A 439 3.38 11.42 20.09
C VAL A 439 4.42 11.72 19.01
N ALA A 440 4.45 10.96 17.91
CA ALA A 440 5.16 11.31 16.68
C ALA A 440 4.43 10.74 15.46
N ALA A 441 4.63 11.32 14.27
CA ALA A 441 4.03 10.84 13.03
C ALA A 441 4.98 10.92 11.83
N TRP A 442 4.91 9.94 10.95
CA TRP A 442 5.68 9.89 9.70
C TRP A 442 4.75 9.76 8.49
N PHE A 443 4.91 10.66 7.52
CA PHE A 443 4.40 10.47 6.17
C PHE A 443 5.41 9.70 5.29
N ARG A 444 4.92 8.88 4.36
CA ARG A 444 5.74 8.13 3.40
C ARG A 444 5.08 8.00 2.02
N ASP A 445 5.85 7.48 1.07
CA ASP A 445 5.48 7.29 -0.33
C ASP A 445 5.41 8.60 -1.14
N CYS A 446 6.61 9.10 -1.45
CA CYS A 446 6.85 10.33 -2.22
C CYS A 446 6.33 10.24 -3.67
N GLN A 447 6.02 9.04 -4.17
CA GLN A 447 5.36 8.83 -5.47
C GLN A 447 4.01 9.56 -5.52
N GLY A 448 3.31 9.68 -4.38
CA GLY A 448 2.03 10.37 -4.24
C GLY A 448 2.12 11.89 -3.99
N THR A 449 3.28 12.51 -4.19
CA THR A 449 3.48 13.95 -3.96
C THR A 449 3.18 14.78 -5.21
N GLY A 450 2.51 15.93 -5.03
CA GLY A 450 2.20 16.90 -6.07
C GLY A 450 2.55 18.34 -5.64
N PHE A 451 2.64 19.23 -6.62
CA PHE A 451 3.04 20.63 -6.44
C PHE A 451 1.99 21.56 -7.07
N SER A 452 1.44 22.50 -6.31
CA SER A 452 0.52 23.52 -6.85
C SER A 452 1.29 24.72 -7.43
N ALA A 453 0.58 25.65 -8.07
CA ALA A 453 1.16 26.91 -8.54
C ALA A 453 1.89 27.69 -7.42
N LEU A 454 1.43 27.58 -6.16
CA LEU A 454 2.11 28.17 -5.01
C LEU A 454 3.48 27.53 -4.76
N ALA A 455 3.63 26.20 -4.91
CA ALA A 455 4.93 25.54 -4.78
C ALA A 455 5.89 25.96 -5.90
N HIS A 456 5.40 26.14 -7.14
CA HIS A 456 6.23 26.68 -8.22
C HIS A 456 6.71 28.12 -7.95
N GLN A 457 5.91 28.94 -7.25
CA GLN A 457 6.30 30.28 -6.79
C GLN A 457 7.29 30.24 -5.62
N GLN A 458 6.99 29.48 -4.55
CA GLN A 458 7.79 29.42 -3.32
C GLN A 458 9.19 28.83 -3.55
N PHE A 459 9.27 27.73 -4.31
CA PHE A 459 10.51 26.97 -4.51
C PHE A 459 11.16 27.18 -5.89
N GLY A 460 10.62 28.11 -6.69
CA GLY A 460 11.20 28.46 -8.00
C GLY A 460 11.18 27.34 -9.05
N LEU A 461 10.27 26.36 -8.92
CA LEU A 461 10.17 25.13 -9.73
C LEU A 461 9.70 25.38 -11.19
N GLY A 462 10.06 26.53 -11.78
CA GLY A 462 9.71 26.91 -13.15
C GLY A 462 10.81 27.68 -13.90
N SER A 463 11.91 28.07 -13.25
CA SER A 463 12.93 28.95 -13.86
C SER A 463 14.22 28.24 -14.31
N ARG A 464 14.58 27.09 -13.71
CA ARG A 464 15.81 26.36 -14.04
C ARG A 464 15.65 25.52 -15.33
N ARG A 465 15.97 26.12 -16.48
CA ARG A 465 16.30 25.40 -17.73
C ARG A 465 17.60 24.57 -17.58
N ARG A 466 17.59 23.47 -16.81
CA ARG A 466 18.48 22.33 -17.13
C ARG A 466 18.00 21.73 -18.46
N HIS A 467 18.91 21.13 -19.24
CA HIS A 467 18.61 20.75 -20.63
C HIS A 467 17.38 19.85 -20.73
N LYS A 468 16.40 20.27 -21.54
CA LYS A 468 15.33 19.42 -22.03
C LYS A 468 15.86 18.59 -23.20
N PRO A 469 15.84 17.24 -23.15
CA PRO A 469 15.49 16.47 -24.34
C PRO A 469 14.12 16.95 -24.85
N ALA A 470 13.92 17.02 -26.15
CA ALA A 470 12.71 17.63 -26.71
C ALA A 470 11.44 16.82 -26.35
N GLY A 471 10.61 17.36 -25.45
CA GLY A 471 9.36 16.72 -25.07
C GLY A 471 8.61 17.39 -23.91
N MET A 472 7.31 17.13 -23.90
CA MET A 472 6.38 17.15 -22.75
C MET A 472 6.50 18.32 -21.76
N ILE A 473 5.61 19.30 -21.95
CA ILE A 473 5.04 20.05 -20.83
C ILE A 473 3.94 19.15 -20.26
N TYR A 474 4.14 18.60 -19.06
CA TYR A 474 3.07 17.90 -18.36
C TYR A 474 2.13 18.92 -17.70
N GLN A 475 0.97 19.14 -18.31
CA GLN A 475 -0.22 19.40 -17.51
C GLN A 475 -0.47 18.17 -16.63
N MET A 476 -0.97 18.36 -15.40
CA MET A 476 -1.41 17.23 -14.60
C MET A 476 -2.63 16.57 -15.27
N PRO A 477 -2.57 15.28 -15.65
CA PRO A 477 -3.78 14.49 -15.64
C PRO A 477 -4.18 14.33 -14.17
N TRP A 478 -5.12 15.17 -13.70
CA TRP A 478 -5.92 14.78 -12.55
C TRP A 478 -6.59 13.45 -12.92
N GLY A 479 -6.25 12.37 -12.21
CA GLY A 479 -6.76 11.05 -12.53
C GLY A 479 -8.28 11.03 -12.41
N GLN A 480 -8.97 10.98 -13.55
CA GLN A 480 -10.42 10.75 -13.62
C GLN A 480 -10.77 9.27 -13.36
N ASP A 481 -9.77 8.40 -13.29
CA ASP A 481 -9.88 6.95 -13.18
C ASP A 481 -10.10 6.45 -11.74
N CYS A 482 -11.28 6.71 -11.16
CA CYS A 482 -11.85 5.91 -10.05
C CYS A 482 -13.33 6.28 -9.75
N LEU A 483 -14.26 5.84 -10.60
CA LEU A 483 -15.71 5.83 -10.32
C LEU A 483 -16.38 4.59 -10.98
N ALA A 484 -16.97 3.71 -10.17
CA ALA A 484 -18.24 2.98 -10.40
C ALA A 484 -18.51 1.97 -9.27
N ILE A 485 -17.60 0.99 -9.07
CA ILE A 485 -17.40 0.21 -7.83
C ILE A 485 -15.89 -0.01 -7.65
N THR A 486 -15.18 1.11 -7.54
CA THR A 486 -13.77 1.26 -7.87
C THR A 486 -13.50 0.73 -9.29
N CYS A 487 -14.26 1.33 -10.22
CA CYS A 487 -14.51 0.92 -11.62
C CYS A 487 -14.86 -0.56 -11.98
N LEU A 488 -15.32 -1.82 -11.99
CA LEU A 488 -15.21 -2.72 -13.16
C LEU A 488 -13.80 -2.67 -13.80
N SER A 489 -12.80 -2.81 -12.94
CA SER A 489 -11.55 -2.04 -12.98
C SER A 489 -10.42 -2.51 -13.92
N THR A 490 -10.73 -3.25 -14.98
CA THR A 490 -9.78 -3.49 -16.09
C THR A 490 -10.43 -3.40 -17.49
N ALA A 491 -11.64 -2.85 -17.60
CA ALA A 491 -12.41 -2.78 -18.86
C ALA A 491 -11.91 -1.72 -19.89
N ARG A 492 -10.60 -1.48 -19.94
CA ARG A 492 -9.88 -0.79 -21.04
C ARG A 492 -8.55 -1.48 -21.39
N LEU A 493 -8.49 -2.80 -21.22
CA LEU A 493 -7.37 -3.65 -21.64
C LEU A 493 -7.86 -4.84 -22.50
N THR A 494 -8.44 -4.48 -23.64
CA THR A 494 -8.57 -5.28 -24.87
C THR A 494 -8.43 -4.31 -26.03
#